data_AF-S0G8B4-F1
#
_entry.id   AF-S0G8B4-F1
#
_cell.length_a   1.000
_cell.length_b   1.000
_cell.length_c   1.000
_cell.angle_alpha   90.00
_cell.angle_beta   90.00
_cell.angle_gamma   90.00
#
_symmetry.space_group_name_H-M   'P 1'
#
loop_
_entity.id
_entity.type
_entity.pdbx_description
1 polymer ?
#
loop_
_entity_poly.entity_id
_entity_poly.type
_entity_poly.pdbx_seq_one_letter_code
_entity_poly.pdbx_strand_id
1 'polypeptide(L)'
;MSDLLKRLNKAGLIEKLDGNDERFAKIELAANKVAEKLKESPLNMIRAVLAGLDPDIPSDDPAITIAADALFEVWTSVRSVHTDPPIFLYRAILLDACNQVAEGLHAVVLSYTATDTLSLVGLGREEVSVRCILTEWARKTEFVSLIVPENTKSKRAPSTKKIEPLVFEKAKAFRVNSDALLNKVAAASGPNYRGNAGENPNPHWTNQPQTWSWEFTDRMTELLADQLDSAMAEIAKKQNELISQLGQHETHQLESVKELLSAQRSWLQENVKQSEEQRKADHLRLNTLWWCEALYSSSLTCSYRELPTVLAGVVMPFDLLNEVQTPTPASVTYALSETVAKLPEAEFVKNYNILGLLNTIQDKCSELPEAWSQALSSPPKEGRLSIRDMVVAILQGEKDTQKLLHQANMEPGFSISLPRLAQAIYRQEQAVRLAGVKQ
;
A
#
# COMPACT_ATOMS: atom_id res chain seq x y z
N MET A 1 19.93 9.76 -8.47
CA MET A 1 20.35 11.17 -8.43
C MET A 1 19.17 11.97 -7.92
N SER A 2 19.28 12.58 -6.74
CA SER A 2 18.17 13.27 -6.09
C SER A 2 17.83 14.56 -6.85
N ASP A 3 16.57 14.67 -7.28
CA ASP A 3 16.09 15.89 -7.92
C ASP A 3 15.96 17.05 -6.92
N LEU A 4 15.64 16.75 -5.65
CA LEU A 4 15.52 17.77 -4.60
C LEU A 4 16.88 18.40 -4.28
N LEU A 5 17.95 17.62 -4.09
CA LEU A 5 19.28 18.16 -3.81
C LEU A 5 19.76 19.09 -4.92
N LYS A 6 19.43 18.79 -6.18
CA LYS A 6 19.74 19.69 -7.31
C LYS A 6 19.00 21.02 -7.20
N ARG A 7 17.71 20.99 -6.83
CA ARG A 7 16.90 22.21 -6.64
C ARG A 7 17.42 23.02 -5.44
N LEU A 8 17.81 22.37 -4.35
CA LEU A 8 18.38 23.03 -3.17
C LEU A 8 19.78 23.62 -3.45
N ASN A 9 20.61 22.92 -4.23
CA ASN A 9 21.88 23.46 -4.72
C ASN A 9 21.67 24.73 -5.56
N LYS A 10 20.72 24.69 -6.51
CA LYS A 10 20.35 25.87 -7.32
C LYS A 10 19.79 27.03 -6.49
N ALA A 11 19.11 26.74 -5.38
CA ALA A 11 18.61 27.75 -4.45
C ALA A 11 19.73 28.37 -3.59
N GLY A 12 20.94 27.80 -3.62
CA GLY A 12 22.10 28.27 -2.85
C GLY A 12 22.19 27.68 -1.45
N LEU A 13 21.43 26.62 -1.14
CA LEU A 13 21.49 25.95 0.17
C LEU A 13 22.76 25.08 0.32
N ILE A 14 23.37 24.69 -0.81
CA ILE A 14 24.60 23.91 -0.83
C ILE A 14 25.72 24.80 -1.35
N GLU A 15 26.55 25.28 -0.43
CA GLU A 15 27.70 26.14 -0.75
C GLU A 15 29.00 25.33 -0.91
N LYS A 16 30.00 25.93 -1.59
CA LYS A 16 31.39 25.41 -1.69
C LYS A 16 31.54 24.02 -2.34
N LEU A 17 30.68 23.70 -3.30
CA LEU A 17 30.86 22.52 -4.14
C LEU A 17 31.97 22.67 -5.19
N ASP A 18 32.36 23.90 -5.55
CA ASP A 18 33.37 24.23 -6.59
C ASP A 18 33.16 23.50 -7.93
N GLY A 19 31.91 23.15 -8.27
CA GLY A 19 31.60 22.36 -9.47
C GLY A 19 32.10 20.90 -9.44
N ASN A 20 32.42 20.37 -8.26
CA ASN A 20 32.91 19.00 -8.11
C ASN A 20 31.75 18.01 -7.92
N ASP A 21 31.42 17.30 -8.99
CA ASP A 21 30.35 16.29 -9.00
C ASP A 21 30.59 15.13 -8.02
N GLU A 22 31.85 14.79 -7.71
CA GLU A 22 32.15 13.74 -6.72
C GLU A 22 31.77 14.17 -5.30
N ARG A 23 31.94 15.46 -4.96
CA ARG A 23 31.47 16.00 -3.68
C ARG A 23 29.95 15.96 -3.61
N PHE A 24 29.27 16.28 -4.71
CA PHE A 24 27.81 16.17 -4.78
C PHE A 24 27.32 14.72 -4.60
N ALA A 25 27.97 13.75 -5.24
CA ALA A 25 27.66 12.33 -5.07
C ALA A 25 27.83 11.86 -3.61
N LYS A 26 28.83 12.39 -2.88
CA LYS A 26 29.00 12.09 -1.44
C LYS A 26 27.85 12.65 -0.60
N ILE A 27 27.32 13.82 -0.95
CA ILE A 27 26.13 14.40 -0.28
C ILE A 27 24.90 13.52 -0.54
N GLU A 28 24.71 13.03 -1.77
CA GLU A 28 23.62 12.07 -2.08
C GLU A 28 23.74 10.78 -1.25
N LEU A 29 24.96 10.23 -1.13
CA LEU A 29 25.21 9.04 -0.31
C LEU A 29 24.94 9.29 1.18
N ALA A 30 25.29 10.46 1.69
CA ALA A 30 24.98 10.85 3.06
C ALA A 30 23.47 10.93 3.29
N ALA A 31 22.72 11.56 2.36
CA ALA A 31 21.26 11.63 2.42
C ALA A 31 20.61 10.24 2.41
N ASN A 32 21.11 9.31 1.58
CA ASN A 32 20.64 7.93 1.56
C ASN A 32 20.88 7.23 2.91
N LYS A 33 22.07 7.40 3.51
CA LYS A 33 22.36 6.84 4.84
C LYS A 33 21.44 7.39 5.93
N VAL A 34 21.14 8.68 5.90
CA VAL A 34 20.18 9.29 6.82
C VAL A 34 18.78 8.73 6.56
N ALA A 35 18.36 8.59 5.30
CA ALA A 35 17.06 8.02 4.94
C ALA A 35 16.87 6.60 5.51
N GLU A 36 17.89 5.75 5.46
CA GLU A 36 17.84 4.42 6.09
C GLU A 36 17.67 4.51 7.62
N LYS A 37 18.43 5.38 8.30
CA LYS A 37 18.25 5.63 9.74
C LYS A 37 16.85 6.15 10.09
N LEU A 38 16.24 6.93 9.20
CA LEU A 38 14.87 7.42 9.38
C LEU A 38 13.84 6.30 9.23
N LYS A 39 14.02 5.36 8.29
CA LYS A 39 13.15 4.19 8.15
C LYS A 39 13.22 3.27 9.37
N GLU A 40 14.42 3.08 9.92
CA GLU A 40 14.63 2.25 11.13
C GLU A 40 13.99 2.87 12.38
N SER A 41 13.93 4.19 12.45
CA SER A 41 13.35 4.93 13.58
C SER A 41 12.46 6.07 13.08
N PRO A 42 11.17 5.81 12.79
CA PRO A 42 10.25 6.80 12.24
C PRO A 42 10.09 8.06 13.11
N LEU A 43 10.29 7.98 14.42
CA LEU A 43 10.28 9.15 15.31
C LEU A 43 11.37 10.17 14.96
N ASN A 44 12.49 9.72 14.39
CA ASN A 44 13.54 10.62 13.93
C ASN A 44 13.11 11.43 12.70
N MET A 45 12.07 11.01 11.95
CA MET A 45 11.55 11.78 10.82
C MET A 45 10.98 13.12 11.27
N ILE A 46 10.28 13.13 12.40
CA ILE A 46 9.71 14.34 13.00
C ILE A 46 10.84 15.34 13.29
N ARG A 47 11.92 14.88 13.93
CA ARG A 47 13.07 15.74 14.26
C ARG A 47 13.82 16.20 13.00
N ALA A 48 14.04 15.29 12.06
CA ALA A 48 14.74 15.57 10.82
C ALA A 48 14.03 16.64 9.98
N VAL A 49 12.69 16.58 9.88
CA VAL A 49 11.94 17.58 9.12
C VAL A 49 11.88 18.93 9.85
N LEU A 50 11.73 18.95 11.17
CA LEU A 50 11.77 20.19 11.95
C LEU A 50 13.14 20.88 11.81
N ALA A 51 14.24 20.15 11.98
CA ALA A 51 15.59 20.67 11.82
C ALA A 51 15.91 21.07 10.36
N GLY A 52 15.43 20.30 9.38
CA GLY A 52 15.62 20.61 7.97
C GLY A 52 14.92 21.91 7.54
N LEU A 53 13.72 22.16 8.07
CA LEU A 53 12.94 23.36 7.77
C LEU A 53 13.46 24.62 8.46
N ASP A 54 14.22 24.49 9.53
CA ASP A 54 14.66 25.62 10.35
C ASP A 54 16.01 26.20 9.91
N PRO A 55 16.08 27.44 9.38
CA PRO A 55 17.34 28.07 8.99
C PRO A 55 18.27 28.39 10.16
N ASP A 56 17.71 28.62 11.35
CA ASP A 56 18.43 29.05 12.54
C ASP A 56 18.68 27.89 13.51
N ILE A 57 18.70 26.66 12.99
CA ILE A 57 18.89 25.44 13.77
C ILE A 57 20.30 25.39 14.42
N PRO A 58 20.40 25.13 15.73
CA PRO A 58 21.69 24.97 16.40
C PRO A 58 22.53 23.82 15.83
N SER A 59 23.84 23.99 15.86
CA SER A 59 24.79 23.00 15.35
C SER A 59 24.86 21.72 16.18
N ASP A 60 24.42 21.78 17.43
CA ASP A 60 24.35 20.67 18.39
C ASP A 60 22.98 19.97 18.39
N ASP A 61 22.04 20.36 17.51
CA ASP A 61 20.77 19.65 17.39
C ASP A 61 21.02 18.16 17.02
N PRO A 62 20.32 17.21 17.67
CA PRO A 62 20.51 15.78 17.41
C PRO A 62 20.30 15.38 15.94
N ALA A 63 19.36 16.00 15.23
CA ALA A 63 19.13 15.71 13.81
C ALA A 63 20.27 16.24 12.93
N ILE A 64 20.81 17.43 13.26
CA ILE A 64 21.99 17.97 12.58
C ILE A 64 23.21 17.08 12.80
N THR A 65 23.39 16.57 14.01
CA THR A 65 24.48 15.63 14.35
C THR A 65 24.37 14.34 13.52
N ILE A 66 23.16 13.78 13.36
CA ILE A 66 22.93 12.59 12.51
C ILE A 66 23.37 12.84 11.06
N ALA A 67 23.02 14.01 10.50
CA ALA A 67 23.42 14.38 9.14
C ALA A 67 24.94 14.63 9.03
N ALA A 68 25.53 15.26 10.03
CA ALA A 68 26.97 15.52 10.09
C ALA A 68 27.78 14.23 10.14
N ASP A 69 27.39 13.27 10.98
CA ASP A 69 28.04 11.97 11.09
C ASP A 69 27.92 11.17 9.78
N ALA A 70 26.72 11.13 9.20
CA ALA A 70 26.48 10.45 7.92
C ALA A 70 27.33 11.04 6.79
N LEU A 71 27.51 12.36 6.76
CA LEU A 71 28.37 13.02 5.79
C LEU A 71 29.86 12.74 6.06
N PHE A 72 30.29 12.76 7.31
CA PHE A 72 31.67 12.50 7.68
C PHE A 72 32.13 11.08 7.31
N GLU A 73 31.23 10.09 7.45
CA GLU A 73 31.51 8.70 7.05
C GLU A 73 31.81 8.54 5.55
N VAL A 74 31.24 9.39 4.69
CA VAL A 74 31.42 9.33 3.22
C VAL A 74 32.37 10.41 2.68
N TRP A 75 32.62 11.45 3.47
CA TRP A 75 33.49 12.57 3.15
C TRP A 75 34.34 12.99 4.35
N THR A 76 35.40 12.23 4.62
CA THR A 76 36.32 12.46 5.75
C THR A 76 37.02 13.83 5.71
N SER A 77 37.26 14.39 4.52
CA SER A 77 37.87 15.72 4.33
C SER A 77 36.87 16.88 4.34
N VAL A 78 35.60 16.68 4.73
CA VAL A 78 34.61 17.76 4.75
C VAL A 78 35.04 18.94 5.66
N ARG A 79 35.69 18.65 6.79
CA ARG A 79 36.19 19.66 7.74
C ARG A 79 37.36 20.50 7.21
N SER A 80 38.06 20.04 6.18
CA SER A 80 39.08 20.87 5.53
C SER A 80 38.49 21.85 4.50
N VAL A 81 37.25 21.59 4.04
CA VAL A 81 36.53 22.46 3.09
C VAL A 81 35.61 23.44 3.82
N HIS A 82 34.99 22.98 4.91
CA HIS A 82 34.14 23.79 5.78
C HIS A 82 34.80 23.90 7.15
N THR A 83 35.34 25.09 7.45
CA THR A 83 35.97 25.40 8.75
C THR A 83 34.96 25.40 9.89
N ASP A 84 33.75 25.90 9.61
CA ASP A 84 32.61 25.91 10.51
C ASP A 84 31.60 24.83 10.09
N PRO A 85 30.77 24.31 11.02
CA PRO A 85 29.72 23.34 10.69
C PRO A 85 28.81 23.87 9.57
N PRO A 86 28.75 23.22 8.39
CA PRO A 86 27.95 23.70 7.26
C PRO A 86 26.46 23.38 7.46
N ILE A 87 25.77 24.15 8.31
CA ILE A 87 24.38 23.91 8.71
C ILE A 87 23.44 23.78 7.52
N PHE A 88 23.54 24.66 6.51
CA PHE A 88 22.71 24.59 5.31
C PHE A 88 22.89 23.29 4.51
N LEU A 89 24.11 22.74 4.48
CA LEU A 89 24.39 21.46 3.86
C LEU A 89 23.75 20.31 4.65
N TYR A 90 23.84 20.33 5.98
CA TYR A 90 23.20 19.33 6.84
C TYR A 90 21.66 19.38 6.72
N ARG A 91 21.08 20.58 6.67
CA ARG A 91 19.64 20.77 6.40
C ARG A 91 19.25 20.20 5.04
N ALA A 92 20.03 20.45 4.00
CA ALA A 92 19.76 19.90 2.66
C ALA A 92 19.77 18.35 2.66
N ILE A 93 20.71 17.74 3.39
CA ILE A 93 20.78 16.28 3.59
C ILE A 93 19.54 15.77 4.32
N LEU A 94 19.09 16.43 5.38
CA LEU A 94 17.90 16.05 6.15
C LEU A 94 16.62 16.15 5.31
N LEU A 95 16.43 17.26 4.59
CA LEU A 95 15.26 17.46 3.72
C LEU A 95 15.23 16.43 2.59
N ASP A 96 16.38 16.11 2.01
CA ASP A 96 16.48 15.06 1.01
C ASP A 96 16.18 13.68 1.56
N ALA A 97 16.76 13.33 2.70
CA ALA A 97 16.49 12.06 3.37
C ALA A 97 14.99 11.91 3.70
N CYS A 98 14.35 12.98 4.19
CA CYS A 98 12.90 13.00 4.41
C CYS A 98 12.13 12.76 3.10
N ASN A 99 12.53 13.42 2.01
CA ASN A 99 11.87 13.27 0.72
C ASN A 99 11.99 11.85 0.16
N GLN A 100 13.15 11.19 0.37
CA GLN A 100 13.37 9.81 -0.07
C GLN A 100 12.49 8.80 0.66
N VAL A 101 12.15 9.05 1.93
CA VAL A 101 11.31 8.14 2.74
C VAL A 101 9.81 8.48 2.67
N ALA A 102 9.43 9.58 2.01
CA ALA A 102 8.06 10.11 1.97
C ALA A 102 7.09 9.27 1.13
N GLU A 103 6.79 8.06 1.61
CA GLU A 103 5.81 7.12 1.06
C GLU A 103 4.93 6.54 2.18
N GLY A 104 3.71 6.10 1.82
CA GLY A 104 2.78 5.49 2.78
C GLY A 104 2.57 6.32 4.05
N LEU A 105 2.71 5.68 5.22
CA LEU A 105 2.58 6.34 6.53
C LEU A 105 3.70 7.36 6.81
N HIS A 106 4.89 7.19 6.24
CA HIS A 106 6.00 8.14 6.44
C HIS A 106 5.70 9.50 5.78
N ALA A 107 5.05 9.49 4.62
CA ALA A 107 4.57 10.73 3.98
C ALA A 107 3.61 11.50 4.91
N VAL A 108 2.73 10.78 5.62
CA VAL A 108 1.78 11.34 6.59
C VAL A 108 2.51 12.01 7.75
N VAL A 109 3.45 11.29 8.39
CA VAL A 109 4.27 11.80 9.51
C VAL A 109 5.01 13.08 9.11
N LEU A 110 5.64 13.08 7.94
CA LEU A 110 6.40 14.23 7.43
C LEU A 110 5.48 15.41 7.10
N SER A 111 4.38 15.17 6.38
CA SER A 111 3.45 16.23 5.96
C SER A 111 2.81 16.92 7.17
N TYR A 112 2.30 16.15 8.14
CA TYR A 112 1.67 16.70 9.33
C TYR A 112 2.63 17.47 10.24
N THR A 113 3.88 17.03 10.34
CA THR A 113 4.89 17.77 11.09
C THR A 113 5.26 19.08 10.39
N ALA A 114 5.46 19.03 9.07
CA ALA A 114 5.95 20.16 8.30
C ALA A 114 4.91 21.28 8.06
N THR A 115 3.63 20.91 7.87
CA THR A 115 2.58 21.86 7.42
C THR A 115 2.45 23.07 8.33
N ASP A 116 2.39 22.84 9.64
CA ASP A 116 2.19 23.92 10.61
C ASP A 116 3.52 24.63 10.94
N THR A 117 4.63 23.89 10.88
CA THR A 117 5.99 24.44 11.09
C THR A 117 6.39 25.42 9.99
N LEU A 118 5.94 25.21 8.76
CA LEU A 118 6.27 26.08 7.62
C LEU A 118 5.86 27.54 7.83
N SER A 119 4.79 27.78 8.59
CA SER A 119 4.33 29.14 8.91
C SER A 119 5.21 29.86 9.93
N LEU A 120 6.08 29.12 10.62
CA LEU A 120 6.96 29.61 11.67
C LEU A 120 8.36 29.95 11.17
N VAL A 121 8.76 29.47 9.98
CA VAL A 121 10.14 29.55 9.49
C VAL A 121 10.26 30.39 8.22
N GLY A 122 11.29 31.23 8.15
CA GLY A 122 11.64 32.03 6.98
C GLY A 122 12.57 31.29 6.02
N LEU A 123 12.04 30.47 5.12
CA LEU A 123 12.80 29.62 4.19
C LEU A 123 13.53 30.35 3.03
N GLY A 124 13.67 31.68 3.05
CA GLY A 124 14.49 32.44 2.09
C GLY A 124 14.41 31.97 0.63
N ARG A 125 15.53 31.47 0.09
CA ARG A 125 15.66 31.08 -1.33
C ARG A 125 15.19 29.67 -1.61
N GLU A 126 15.20 28.80 -0.61
CA GLU A 126 14.78 27.40 -0.72
C GLU A 126 13.26 27.21 -0.66
N GLU A 127 12.51 28.24 -0.28
CA GLU A 127 11.06 28.19 -0.08
C GLU A 127 10.30 27.52 -1.22
N VAL A 128 10.61 27.87 -2.48
CA VAL A 128 9.92 27.28 -3.65
C VAL A 128 10.17 25.78 -3.75
N SER A 129 11.41 25.34 -3.55
CA SER A 129 11.81 23.93 -3.61
C SER A 129 11.15 23.13 -2.48
N VAL A 130 11.15 23.70 -1.27
CA VAL A 130 10.55 23.08 -0.08
C VAL A 130 9.03 23.02 -0.20
N ARG A 131 8.35 24.09 -0.61
CA ARG A 131 6.89 24.08 -0.81
C ARG A 131 6.46 23.05 -1.85
N CYS A 132 7.25 22.84 -2.89
CA CYS A 132 6.98 21.83 -3.91
C CYS A 132 6.93 20.42 -3.32
N ILE A 133 7.94 20.02 -2.51
CA ILE A 133 7.95 18.69 -1.88
C ILE A 133 6.87 18.56 -0.81
N LEU A 134 6.58 19.61 -0.04
CA LEU A 134 5.53 19.57 0.96
C LEU A 134 4.14 19.38 0.32
N THR A 135 3.92 19.99 -0.84
CA THR A 135 2.69 19.78 -1.63
C THR A 135 2.58 18.33 -2.10
N GLU A 136 3.69 17.71 -2.51
CA GLU A 136 3.71 16.31 -2.88
C GLU A 136 3.42 15.39 -1.68
N TRP A 137 4.04 15.65 -0.53
CA TRP A 137 3.80 14.89 0.70
C TRP A 137 2.36 15.04 1.17
N ALA A 138 1.78 16.24 1.09
CA ALA A 138 0.37 16.48 1.41
C ALA A 138 -0.57 15.70 0.46
N ARG A 139 -0.25 15.64 -0.84
CA ARG A 139 -1.03 14.83 -1.81
C ARG A 139 -0.97 13.34 -1.49
N LYS A 140 0.23 12.81 -1.16
CA LYS A 140 0.40 11.41 -0.74
C LYS A 140 -0.35 11.13 0.56
N THR A 141 -0.28 12.06 1.51
CA THR A 141 -0.99 11.98 2.78
C THR A 141 -2.50 11.90 2.58
N GLU A 142 -3.05 12.76 1.73
CA GLU A 142 -4.48 12.75 1.43
C GLU A 142 -4.87 11.43 0.73
N PHE A 143 -4.06 10.92 -0.20
CA PHE A 143 -4.31 9.61 -0.83
C PHE A 143 -4.32 8.46 0.19
N VAL A 144 -3.38 8.45 1.15
CA VAL A 144 -3.30 7.41 2.19
C VAL A 144 -4.44 7.54 3.21
N SER A 145 -4.89 8.76 3.50
CA SER A 145 -5.88 9.05 4.54
C SER A 145 -7.32 9.05 4.02
N LEU A 146 -7.53 9.23 2.71
CA LEU A 146 -8.82 9.10 2.08
C LEU A 146 -9.22 7.62 2.06
N ILE A 147 -10.03 7.23 3.04
CA ILE A 147 -10.87 6.04 2.94
C ILE A 147 -12.06 6.39 2.04
N VAL A 148 -11.79 6.71 0.77
CA VAL A 148 -12.83 6.81 -0.24
C VAL A 148 -12.66 5.57 -1.09
N PRO A 149 -13.54 4.57 -0.96
CA PRO A 149 -13.52 3.49 -1.94
C PRO A 149 -13.68 4.15 -3.29
N GLU A 150 -12.74 3.86 -4.21
CA GLU A 150 -12.92 4.27 -5.59
C GLU A 150 -14.33 3.87 -5.97
N ASN A 151 -15.08 4.80 -6.56
CA ASN A 151 -16.44 4.61 -7.02
C ASN A 151 -16.43 3.67 -8.25
N THR A 152 -15.80 2.51 -8.08
CA THR A 152 -15.74 1.42 -9.02
C THR A 152 -17.10 0.77 -8.90
N LYS A 153 -17.95 1.10 -9.87
CA LYS A 153 -19.21 0.41 -10.15
C LYS A 153 -19.04 -1.05 -9.72
N SER A 154 -19.77 -1.46 -8.67
CA SER A 154 -19.69 -2.80 -8.06
C SER A 154 -19.40 -3.81 -9.15
N LYS A 155 -18.21 -4.43 -9.10
CA LYS A 155 -17.81 -5.39 -10.13
C LYS A 155 -18.88 -6.46 -10.12
N ARG A 156 -19.59 -6.62 -11.25
CA ARG A 156 -20.63 -7.64 -11.37
C ARG A 156 -20.00 -8.99 -11.03
N ALA A 157 -20.78 -9.85 -10.38
CA ALA A 157 -20.35 -11.22 -10.12
C ALA A 157 -19.84 -11.85 -11.43
N PRO A 158 -18.73 -12.62 -11.37
CA PRO A 158 -18.22 -13.29 -12.57
C PRO A 158 -19.35 -14.09 -13.21
N SER A 159 -19.52 -13.92 -14.53
CA SER A 159 -20.60 -14.60 -15.22
C SER A 159 -20.40 -16.11 -15.11
N THR A 160 -21.47 -16.83 -14.80
CA THR A 160 -21.46 -18.29 -14.88
C THR A 160 -21.31 -18.66 -16.35
N LYS A 161 -20.08 -18.95 -16.81
CA LYS A 161 -19.90 -19.62 -18.10
C LYS A 161 -20.71 -20.92 -18.04
N LYS A 162 -21.62 -21.12 -18.99
CA LYS A 162 -22.34 -22.40 -19.10
C LYS A 162 -21.31 -23.48 -19.37
N ILE A 163 -21.31 -24.53 -18.54
CA ILE A 163 -20.53 -25.73 -18.81
C ILE A 163 -21.07 -26.30 -20.13
N GLU A 164 -20.21 -26.44 -21.12
CA GLU A 164 -20.61 -26.97 -22.42
C GLU A 164 -21.09 -28.43 -22.26
N PRO A 165 -22.20 -28.81 -22.90
CA PRO A 165 -22.70 -30.17 -22.83
C PRO A 165 -21.78 -31.13 -23.59
N LEU A 166 -21.65 -32.37 -23.08
CA LEU A 166 -20.97 -33.44 -23.81
C LEU A 166 -21.66 -33.69 -25.15
N VAL A 167 -20.91 -33.53 -26.23
CA VAL A 167 -21.33 -33.93 -27.57
C VAL A 167 -20.53 -35.16 -27.95
N PHE A 168 -21.21 -36.31 -28.04
CA PHE A 168 -20.62 -37.52 -28.58
C PHE A 168 -20.99 -37.66 -30.06
N GLU A 169 -20.01 -37.92 -30.91
CA GLU A 169 -20.28 -38.40 -32.26
C GLU A 169 -20.87 -39.80 -32.19
N LYS A 170 -22.04 -40.01 -32.80
CA LYS A 170 -22.65 -41.33 -32.88
C LYS A 170 -21.73 -42.26 -33.66
N ALA A 171 -21.24 -43.33 -33.02
CA ALA A 171 -20.36 -44.30 -33.66
C ALA A 171 -21.01 -44.85 -34.94
N LYS A 172 -20.33 -44.71 -36.07
CA LYS A 172 -20.74 -45.35 -37.33
C LYS A 172 -20.49 -46.84 -37.18
N ALA A 173 -21.50 -47.67 -37.47
CA ALA A 173 -21.36 -49.11 -37.41
C ALA A 173 -20.24 -49.58 -38.37
N PHE A 174 -19.31 -50.39 -37.85
CA PHE A 174 -18.32 -51.06 -38.68
C PHE A 174 -19.03 -51.97 -39.67
N ARG A 175 -18.83 -51.76 -40.97
CA ARG A 175 -19.38 -52.59 -42.03
C ARG A 175 -18.24 -53.34 -42.70
N VAL A 176 -18.29 -54.66 -42.62
CA VAL A 176 -17.38 -55.53 -43.39
C VAL A 176 -17.68 -55.33 -44.87
N ASN A 177 -16.64 -55.14 -45.68
CA ASN A 177 -16.79 -55.07 -47.13
C ASN A 177 -17.16 -56.46 -47.66
N SER A 178 -18.45 -56.64 -47.96
CA SER A 178 -19.00 -57.93 -48.37
C SER A 178 -18.38 -58.47 -49.67
N ASP A 179 -18.01 -57.59 -50.60
CA ASP A 179 -17.40 -57.98 -51.87
C ASP A 179 -15.95 -58.45 -51.67
N ALA A 180 -15.20 -57.77 -50.80
CA ALA A 180 -13.85 -58.19 -50.42
C ALA A 180 -13.86 -59.53 -49.67
N LEU A 181 -14.80 -59.70 -48.73
CA LEU A 181 -14.96 -60.97 -48.01
C LEU A 181 -15.35 -62.11 -48.96
N LEU A 182 -16.30 -61.86 -49.86
CA LEU A 182 -16.73 -62.84 -50.85
C LEU A 182 -15.56 -63.32 -51.72
N ASN A 183 -14.70 -62.40 -52.18
CA ASN A 183 -13.53 -62.76 -52.99
C ASN A 183 -12.54 -63.64 -52.22
N LYS A 184 -12.34 -63.40 -50.91
CA LYS A 184 -11.46 -64.23 -50.07
C LYS A 184 -12.06 -65.60 -49.76
N VAL A 185 -13.37 -65.68 -49.46
CA VAL A 185 -14.09 -66.95 -49.28
C VAL A 185 -14.08 -67.78 -50.57
N ALA A 186 -14.26 -67.10 -51.71
CA ALA A 186 -14.22 -67.70 -53.03
C ALA A 186 -12.83 -68.30 -53.34
N ALA A 187 -11.74 -67.58 -53.02
CA ALA A 187 -10.39 -68.10 -53.15
C ALA A 187 -10.14 -69.31 -52.23
N ALA A 188 -10.61 -69.29 -50.98
CA ALA A 188 -10.50 -70.44 -50.07
C ALA A 188 -11.28 -71.67 -50.57
N SER A 189 -12.35 -71.48 -51.34
CA SER A 189 -13.24 -72.55 -51.80
C SER A 189 -12.71 -73.37 -52.99
N GLY A 190 -11.75 -72.86 -53.77
CA GLY A 190 -11.15 -73.60 -54.89
C GLY A 190 -10.20 -72.77 -55.77
N PRO A 191 -9.66 -73.35 -56.86
CA PRO A 191 -8.57 -72.75 -57.64
C PRO A 191 -8.97 -71.48 -58.38
N ASN A 192 -10.26 -71.33 -58.67
CA ASN A 192 -10.86 -70.11 -59.17
C ASN A 192 -12.35 -70.07 -58.82
N TYR A 193 -12.88 -68.85 -58.79
CA TYR A 193 -14.30 -68.57 -58.71
C TYR A 193 -14.69 -67.65 -59.86
N ARG A 194 -15.58 -68.13 -60.74
CA ARG A 194 -16.03 -67.40 -61.94
C ARG A 194 -14.87 -66.87 -62.80
N GLY A 195 -13.79 -67.64 -62.93
CA GLY A 195 -12.61 -67.29 -63.73
C GLY A 195 -11.58 -66.40 -63.04
N ASN A 196 -11.78 -66.04 -61.77
CA ASN A 196 -10.78 -65.31 -60.97
C ASN A 196 -10.20 -66.22 -59.88
N ALA A 197 -8.87 -66.34 -59.84
CA ALA A 197 -8.17 -67.14 -58.85
C ALA A 197 -8.15 -66.50 -57.45
N GLY A 198 -8.35 -65.18 -57.36
CA GLY A 198 -8.20 -64.47 -56.08
C GLY A 198 -6.77 -64.55 -55.52
N GLU A 199 -6.60 -64.11 -54.27
CA GLU A 199 -5.32 -64.16 -53.58
C GLU A 199 -5.22 -65.45 -52.77
N ASN A 200 -4.15 -66.23 -52.97
CA ASN A 200 -3.91 -67.52 -52.30
C ASN A 200 -5.09 -68.53 -52.39
N PRO A 201 -5.50 -68.96 -53.60
CA PRO A 201 -6.61 -69.91 -53.76
C PRO A 201 -6.29 -71.31 -53.24
N ASN A 202 -7.34 -72.04 -52.85
CA ASN A 202 -7.24 -73.46 -52.59
C ASN A 202 -6.93 -74.21 -53.90
N PRO A 203 -5.80 -74.94 -54.00
CA PRO A 203 -5.40 -75.57 -55.26
C PRO A 203 -6.26 -76.79 -55.62
N HIS A 204 -7.13 -77.25 -54.72
CA HIS A 204 -7.95 -78.44 -54.89
C HIS A 204 -9.42 -78.08 -55.16
N TRP A 205 -10.11 -78.93 -55.91
CA TRP A 205 -11.56 -78.86 -56.10
C TRP A 205 -12.28 -79.74 -55.09
N THR A 206 -13.58 -79.48 -54.85
CA THR A 206 -14.43 -80.25 -53.92
C THR A 206 -14.55 -81.74 -54.27
N ASN A 207 -14.18 -82.15 -55.49
CA ASN A 207 -14.08 -83.55 -55.91
C ASN A 207 -12.80 -84.26 -55.43
N GLN A 208 -11.90 -83.57 -54.72
CA GLN A 208 -10.72 -84.10 -54.03
C GLN A 208 -10.90 -83.93 -52.51
N PRO A 209 -11.80 -84.70 -51.89
CA PRO A 209 -12.40 -84.34 -50.60
C PRO A 209 -11.41 -84.24 -49.44
N GLN A 210 -10.41 -85.12 -49.38
CA GLN A 210 -9.43 -85.14 -48.28
C GLN A 210 -8.54 -83.89 -48.31
N THR A 211 -7.85 -83.63 -49.42
CA THR A 211 -6.92 -82.49 -49.55
C THR A 211 -7.64 -81.16 -49.63
N TRP A 212 -8.81 -81.09 -50.27
CA TRP A 212 -9.64 -79.89 -50.30
C TRP A 212 -10.08 -79.48 -48.90
N SER A 213 -10.55 -80.44 -48.07
CA SER A 213 -11.05 -80.14 -46.74
C SER A 213 -9.98 -79.58 -45.80
N TRP A 214 -8.74 -80.06 -45.91
CA TRP A 214 -7.61 -79.56 -45.11
C TRP A 214 -7.26 -78.12 -45.51
N GLU A 215 -7.01 -77.88 -46.79
CA GLU A 215 -6.65 -76.55 -47.31
C GLU A 215 -7.78 -75.53 -47.12
N PHE A 216 -9.04 -75.92 -47.32
CA PHE A 216 -10.19 -75.06 -47.07
C PHE A 216 -10.29 -74.68 -45.60
N THR A 217 -10.14 -75.65 -44.69
CA THR A 217 -10.26 -75.40 -43.25
C THR A 217 -9.18 -74.45 -42.76
N ASP A 218 -7.93 -74.65 -43.16
CA ASP A 218 -6.82 -73.78 -42.76
C ASP A 218 -7.01 -72.35 -43.27
N ARG A 219 -7.30 -72.19 -44.57
CA ARG A 219 -7.50 -70.87 -45.21
C ARG A 219 -8.74 -70.14 -44.69
N MET A 220 -9.84 -70.85 -44.44
CA MET A 220 -11.03 -70.24 -43.85
C MET A 220 -10.83 -69.86 -42.39
N THR A 221 -10.06 -70.65 -41.62
CA THR A 221 -9.73 -70.33 -40.23
C THR A 221 -8.85 -69.08 -40.16
N GLU A 222 -7.83 -69.00 -41.02
CA GLU A 222 -6.97 -67.80 -41.16
C GLU A 222 -7.81 -66.57 -41.57
N LEU A 223 -8.67 -66.71 -42.57
CA LEU A 223 -9.56 -65.62 -43.01
C LEU A 223 -10.50 -65.13 -41.89
N LEU A 224 -11.11 -66.05 -41.14
CA LEU A 224 -12.00 -65.70 -40.03
C LEU A 224 -11.23 -65.05 -38.89
N ALA A 225 -10.04 -65.55 -38.55
CA ALA A 225 -9.16 -64.96 -37.57
C ALA A 225 -8.78 -63.53 -37.97
N ASP A 226 -8.33 -63.31 -39.20
CA ASP A 226 -7.97 -61.99 -39.73
C ASP A 226 -9.13 -60.99 -39.67
N GLN A 227 -10.35 -61.42 -40.06
CA GLN A 227 -11.52 -60.55 -40.03
C GLN A 227 -11.98 -60.22 -38.60
N LEU A 228 -11.92 -61.20 -37.69
CA LEU A 228 -12.25 -61.00 -36.28
C LEU A 228 -11.21 -60.11 -35.60
N ASP A 229 -9.92 -60.35 -35.84
CA ASP A 229 -8.82 -59.54 -35.29
C ASP A 229 -8.88 -58.11 -35.82
N SER A 230 -9.18 -57.93 -37.12
CA SER A 230 -9.39 -56.60 -37.70
C SER A 230 -10.59 -55.86 -37.09
N ALA A 231 -11.70 -56.57 -36.88
CA ALA A 231 -12.89 -55.99 -36.25
C ALA A 231 -12.61 -55.61 -34.77
N MET A 232 -11.92 -56.49 -34.02
CA MET A 232 -11.51 -56.24 -32.65
C MET A 232 -10.51 -55.09 -32.53
N ALA A 233 -9.57 -54.97 -33.48
CA ALA A 233 -8.62 -53.86 -33.52
C ALA A 233 -9.32 -52.50 -33.75
N GLU A 234 -10.29 -52.44 -34.67
CA GLU A 234 -11.09 -51.22 -34.89
C GLU A 234 -11.97 -50.88 -33.68
N ILE A 235 -12.58 -51.88 -33.02
CA ILE A 235 -13.32 -51.67 -31.77
C ILE A 235 -12.39 -51.12 -30.68
N ALA A 236 -11.22 -51.72 -30.48
CA ALA A 236 -10.24 -51.27 -29.48
C ALA A 236 -9.76 -49.84 -29.76
N LYS A 237 -9.51 -49.51 -31.04
CA LYS A 237 -9.15 -48.15 -31.46
C LYS A 237 -10.25 -47.15 -31.13
N LYS A 238 -11.51 -47.44 -31.49
CA LYS A 238 -12.66 -46.57 -31.20
C LYS A 238 -12.91 -46.42 -29.69
N GLN A 239 -12.71 -47.47 -28.92
CA GLN A 239 -12.80 -47.43 -27.47
C GLN A 239 -11.70 -46.54 -26.86
N ASN A 240 -10.46 -46.64 -27.34
CA ASN A 240 -9.37 -45.78 -26.90
C ASN A 240 -9.59 -44.30 -27.28
N GLU A 241 -10.14 -44.02 -28.47
CA GLU A 241 -10.55 -42.67 -28.88
C GLU A 241 -11.61 -42.10 -27.92
N LEU A 242 -12.63 -42.89 -27.57
CA LEU A 242 -13.67 -42.50 -26.61
C LEU A 242 -13.10 -42.25 -25.20
N ILE A 243 -12.22 -43.12 -24.72
CA ILE A 243 -11.56 -42.96 -23.41
C ILE A 243 -10.75 -41.66 -23.38
N SER A 244 -10.03 -41.37 -24.46
CA SER A 244 -9.26 -40.12 -24.59
C SER A 244 -10.18 -38.89 -24.60
N GLN A 245 -11.29 -38.92 -25.34
CA GLN A 245 -12.28 -37.84 -25.36
C GLN A 245 -12.91 -37.61 -23.97
N LEU A 246 -13.25 -38.69 -23.25
CA LEU A 246 -13.77 -38.60 -21.88
C LEU A 246 -12.74 -37.99 -20.93
N GLY A 247 -11.47 -38.40 -21.00
CA GLY A 247 -10.39 -37.84 -20.17
C GLY A 247 -10.12 -36.36 -20.46
N GLN A 248 -10.18 -35.95 -21.73
CA GLN A 248 -10.05 -34.54 -22.12
C GLN A 248 -11.24 -33.71 -21.62
N HIS A 249 -12.46 -34.25 -21.69
CA HIS A 249 -13.63 -33.56 -21.21
C HIS A 249 -13.64 -33.42 -19.68
N GLU A 250 -13.25 -34.48 -18.95
CA GLU A 250 -13.10 -34.44 -17.50
C GLU A 250 -12.09 -33.37 -17.06
N THR A 251 -10.91 -33.33 -17.70
CA THR A 251 -9.89 -32.33 -17.41
C THR A 251 -10.38 -30.92 -17.73
N HIS A 252 -11.05 -30.71 -18.86
CA HIS A 252 -11.63 -29.42 -19.23
C HIS A 252 -12.72 -28.96 -18.25
N GLN A 253 -13.61 -29.86 -17.81
CA GLN A 253 -14.63 -29.53 -16.81
C GLN A 253 -14.01 -29.16 -15.47
N LEU A 254 -13.03 -29.95 -15.02
CA LEU A 254 -12.35 -29.71 -13.75
C LEU A 254 -11.61 -28.37 -13.77
N GLU A 255 -10.98 -28.00 -14.88
CA GLU A 255 -10.33 -26.70 -15.04
C GLU A 255 -11.34 -25.56 -15.11
N SER A 256 -12.43 -25.72 -15.86
CA SER A 256 -13.51 -24.72 -15.91
C SER A 256 -14.13 -24.44 -14.53
N VAL A 257 -14.33 -25.48 -13.71
CA VAL A 257 -14.82 -25.34 -12.33
C VAL A 257 -13.79 -24.63 -11.45
N LYS A 258 -12.49 -24.96 -11.56
CA LYS A 258 -11.42 -24.28 -10.83
C LYS A 258 -11.33 -22.79 -11.18
N GLU A 259 -11.40 -22.45 -12.47
CA GLU A 259 -11.41 -21.07 -12.95
C GLU A 259 -12.60 -20.31 -12.37
N LEU A 260 -13.80 -20.91 -12.39
CA LEU A 260 -15.01 -20.28 -11.85
C LEU A 260 -14.91 -20.07 -10.33
N LEU A 261 -14.46 -21.08 -9.57
CA LEU A 261 -14.30 -20.97 -8.12
C LEU A 261 -13.24 -19.95 -7.73
N SER A 262 -12.11 -19.90 -8.44
CA SER A 262 -11.05 -18.91 -8.18
C SER A 262 -11.50 -17.48 -8.51
N ALA A 263 -12.26 -17.29 -9.60
CA ALA A 263 -12.87 -16.02 -9.95
C ALA A 263 -13.91 -15.58 -8.90
N GLN A 264 -14.77 -16.49 -8.44
CA GLN A 264 -15.75 -16.20 -7.38
C GLN A 264 -15.07 -15.86 -6.05
N ARG A 265 -14.03 -16.61 -5.65
CA ARG A 265 -13.26 -16.32 -4.43
C ARG A 265 -12.64 -14.92 -4.49
N SER A 266 -11.98 -14.60 -5.60
CA SER A 266 -11.34 -13.29 -5.79
C SER A 266 -12.38 -12.16 -5.76
N TRP A 267 -13.53 -12.35 -6.41
CA TRP A 267 -14.64 -11.39 -6.38
C TRP A 267 -15.22 -11.20 -4.97
N LEU A 268 -15.43 -12.28 -4.21
CA LEU A 268 -15.91 -12.20 -2.82
C LEU A 268 -14.92 -11.46 -1.93
N GLN A 269 -13.62 -11.80 -2.02
CA GLN A 269 -12.57 -11.14 -1.25
C GLN A 269 -12.51 -9.65 -1.54
N GLU A 270 -12.61 -9.26 -2.81
CA GLU A 270 -12.63 -7.85 -3.22
C GLU A 270 -13.86 -7.12 -2.67
N ASN A 271 -15.06 -7.71 -2.76
CA ASN A 271 -16.27 -7.06 -2.23
C ASN A 271 -16.28 -6.93 -0.71
N VAL A 272 -15.77 -7.93 0.01
CA VAL A 272 -15.63 -7.86 1.48
C VAL A 272 -14.68 -6.71 1.83
N LYS A 273 -13.51 -6.65 1.17
CA LYS A 273 -12.54 -5.56 1.37
C LYS A 273 -13.15 -4.19 1.08
N GLN A 274 -13.84 -4.03 -0.04
CA GLN A 274 -14.51 -2.78 -0.41
C GLN A 274 -15.62 -2.41 0.60
N SER A 275 -16.38 -3.38 1.09
CA SER A 275 -17.41 -3.14 2.11
C SER A 275 -16.81 -2.71 3.44
N GLU A 276 -15.69 -3.30 3.86
CA GLU A 276 -14.97 -2.90 5.06
C GLU A 276 -14.39 -1.49 4.95
N GLU A 277 -13.79 -1.15 3.80
CA GLU A 277 -13.27 0.20 3.52
C GLU A 277 -14.41 1.23 3.55
N GLN A 278 -15.55 0.95 2.90
CA GLN A 278 -16.72 1.82 2.96
C GLN A 278 -17.22 2.00 4.40
N ARG A 279 -17.31 0.93 5.20
CA ARG A 279 -17.75 1.02 6.61
C ARG A 279 -16.78 1.85 7.45
N LYS A 280 -15.47 1.70 7.25
CA LYS A 280 -14.46 2.53 7.93
C LYS A 280 -14.63 4.01 7.57
N ALA A 281 -14.85 4.31 6.29
CA ALA A 281 -15.11 5.66 5.81
C ALA A 281 -16.35 6.29 6.46
N ASP A 282 -17.44 5.53 6.51
CA ASP A 282 -18.71 6.00 7.06
C ASP A 282 -18.62 6.18 8.58
N HIS A 283 -17.96 5.26 9.29
CA HIS A 283 -17.69 5.41 10.72
C HIS A 283 -16.82 6.64 11.01
N LEU A 284 -15.77 6.88 10.23
CA LEU A 284 -14.93 8.07 10.38
C LEU A 284 -15.76 9.35 10.26
N ARG A 285 -16.59 9.45 9.21
CA ARG A 285 -17.45 10.62 8.97
C ARG A 285 -18.49 10.78 10.07
N LEU A 286 -19.16 9.70 10.47
CA LEU A 286 -20.20 9.72 11.49
C LEU A 286 -19.62 10.08 12.85
N ASN A 287 -18.53 9.46 13.27
CA ASN A 287 -17.87 9.76 14.54
C ASN A 287 -17.37 11.20 14.58
N THR A 288 -16.74 11.67 13.49
CA THR A 288 -16.30 13.07 13.39
C THR A 288 -17.48 14.02 13.53
N LEU A 289 -18.57 13.81 12.78
CA LEU A 289 -19.76 14.66 12.86
C LEU A 289 -20.42 14.61 14.24
N TRP A 290 -20.57 13.42 14.82
CA TRP A 290 -21.12 13.25 16.15
C TRP A 290 -20.31 14.00 17.19
N TRP A 291 -18.98 13.86 17.16
CA TRP A 291 -18.07 14.57 18.06
C TRP A 291 -18.17 16.10 17.87
N CYS A 292 -18.20 16.58 16.62
CA CYS A 292 -18.33 18.00 16.27
C CYS A 292 -19.64 18.64 16.78
N GLU A 293 -20.71 17.85 16.91
CA GLU A 293 -22.01 18.33 17.39
C GLU A 293 -22.22 18.11 18.89
N ALA A 294 -21.72 17.00 19.44
CA ALA A 294 -21.87 16.68 20.86
C ALA A 294 -21.08 17.65 21.77
N LEU A 295 -19.95 18.20 21.28
CA LEU A 295 -19.05 19.05 22.06
C LEU A 295 -18.73 18.45 23.44
N TYR A 296 -18.48 17.15 23.46
CA TYR A 296 -18.28 16.34 24.65
C TYR A 296 -16.91 15.68 24.64
N SER A 297 -16.19 15.81 25.75
CA SER A 297 -14.92 15.13 25.97
C SER A 297 -15.16 13.73 26.49
N SER A 298 -14.81 12.71 25.69
CA SER A 298 -14.85 11.31 26.14
C SER A 298 -13.76 11.01 27.17
N SER A 299 -12.63 11.71 27.14
CA SER A 299 -11.54 11.51 28.09
C SER A 299 -11.75 12.19 29.44
N LEU A 300 -12.43 13.34 29.48
CA LEU A 300 -12.72 14.11 30.69
C LEU A 300 -14.16 13.95 31.19
N THR A 301 -15.01 13.30 30.41
CA THR A 301 -16.42 13.03 30.72
C THR A 301 -17.28 14.26 30.99
N CYS A 302 -17.00 15.37 30.30
CA CYS A 302 -17.70 16.65 30.47
C CYS A 302 -17.89 17.37 29.11
N SER A 303 -18.73 18.40 29.07
CA SER A 303 -18.80 19.26 27.88
C SER A 303 -17.53 20.11 27.74
N TYR A 304 -17.05 20.32 26.51
CA TYR A 304 -15.97 21.27 26.23
C TYR A 304 -16.33 22.71 26.63
N ARG A 305 -17.64 23.02 26.75
CA ARG A 305 -18.12 24.34 27.20
C ARG A 305 -17.97 24.56 28.70
N GLU A 306 -17.75 23.49 29.47
CA GLU A 306 -17.50 23.57 30.91
C GLU A 306 -16.02 23.80 31.23
N LEU A 307 -15.14 23.58 30.25
CA LEU A 307 -13.71 23.80 30.38
C LEU A 307 -13.33 25.24 29.98
N PRO A 308 -12.23 25.79 30.53
CA PRO A 308 -11.64 27.00 29.99
C PRO A 308 -11.37 26.88 28.49
N THR A 309 -11.78 27.87 27.69
CA THR A 309 -11.71 27.81 26.22
C THR A 309 -10.34 27.38 25.69
N VAL A 310 -9.25 27.87 26.30
CA VAL A 310 -7.88 27.52 25.90
C VAL A 310 -7.60 26.03 26.17
N LEU A 311 -8.01 25.49 27.33
CA LEU A 311 -7.84 24.07 27.64
C LEU A 311 -8.72 23.20 26.74
N ALA A 312 -9.96 23.60 26.50
CA ALA A 312 -10.85 22.89 25.58
C ALA A 312 -10.20 22.78 24.18
N GLY A 313 -9.67 23.88 23.64
CA GLY A 313 -8.98 23.88 22.35
C GLY A 313 -7.72 23.00 22.30
N VAL A 314 -7.08 22.73 23.44
CA VAL A 314 -5.92 21.83 23.56
C VAL A 314 -6.35 20.37 23.73
N VAL A 315 -7.42 20.09 24.47
CA VAL A 315 -7.93 18.74 24.74
C VAL A 315 -8.62 18.14 23.50
N MET A 316 -9.41 18.95 22.79
CA MET A 316 -10.20 18.54 21.62
C MET A 316 -9.40 17.76 20.55
N PRO A 317 -8.18 18.18 20.16
CA PRO A 317 -7.31 17.40 19.30
C PRO A 317 -7.08 15.96 19.76
N PHE A 318 -6.78 15.75 21.04
CA PHE A 318 -6.45 14.41 21.58
C PHE A 318 -7.68 13.52 21.66
N ASP A 319 -8.82 14.09 22.05
CA ASP A 319 -10.09 13.38 22.09
C ASP A 319 -10.53 12.95 20.70
N LEU A 320 -10.50 13.85 19.72
CA LEU A 320 -10.87 13.52 18.35
C LEU A 320 -10.01 12.37 17.80
N LEU A 321 -8.70 12.36 18.10
CA LEU A 321 -7.80 11.25 17.71
C LEU A 321 -8.12 9.92 18.40
N ASN A 322 -8.83 9.92 19.51
CA ASN A 322 -9.29 8.70 20.17
C ASN A 322 -10.63 8.20 19.59
N GLU A 323 -11.43 9.08 18.99
CA GLU A 323 -12.73 8.76 18.38
C GLU A 323 -12.62 8.27 16.92
N VAL A 324 -11.52 8.63 16.24
CA VAL A 324 -11.34 8.39 14.79
C VAL A 324 -10.18 7.45 14.49
N GLN A 325 -10.30 6.72 13.39
CA GLN A 325 -9.20 5.91 12.87
C GLN A 325 -8.17 6.80 12.16
N THR A 326 -6.90 6.67 12.54
CA THR A 326 -5.77 7.37 11.90
C THR A 326 -5.14 6.53 10.79
N PRO A 327 -4.58 7.12 9.72
CA PRO A 327 -4.50 8.56 9.46
C PRO A 327 -5.81 9.16 8.94
N THR A 328 -6.02 10.46 9.15
CA THR A 328 -7.28 11.15 8.82
C THR A 328 -7.14 12.17 7.70
N PRO A 329 -8.10 12.27 6.77
CA PRO A 329 -8.02 13.23 5.67
C PRO A 329 -8.06 14.68 6.18
N ALA A 330 -7.58 15.61 5.36
CA ALA A 330 -7.51 17.03 5.74
C ALA A 330 -8.87 17.60 6.18
N SER A 331 -9.98 17.09 5.64
CA SER A 331 -11.33 17.49 6.01
C SER A 331 -11.64 17.31 7.50
N VAL A 332 -11.11 16.27 8.16
CA VAL A 332 -11.28 16.06 9.60
C VAL A 332 -10.53 17.13 10.40
N THR A 333 -9.34 17.53 9.95
CA THR A 333 -8.60 18.63 10.58
C THR A 333 -9.33 19.97 10.46
N TYR A 334 -10.00 20.23 9.33
CA TYR A 334 -10.85 21.42 9.19
C TYR A 334 -12.13 21.32 10.03
N ALA A 335 -12.74 20.14 10.13
CA ALA A 335 -13.89 19.92 11.02
C ALA A 335 -13.53 20.19 12.49
N LEU A 336 -12.33 19.79 12.93
CA LEU A 336 -11.80 20.13 14.26
C LEU A 336 -11.72 21.64 14.46
N SER A 337 -11.10 22.38 13.53
CA SER A 337 -10.97 23.83 13.67
C SER A 337 -12.31 24.56 13.72
N GLU A 338 -13.27 24.15 12.88
CA GLU A 338 -14.62 24.72 12.90
C GLU A 338 -15.32 24.43 14.23
N THR A 339 -15.13 23.22 14.77
CA THR A 339 -15.72 22.83 16.05
C THR A 339 -15.10 23.60 17.22
N VAL A 340 -13.79 23.79 17.23
CA VAL A 340 -13.11 24.66 18.20
C VAL A 340 -13.64 26.10 18.09
N ALA A 341 -13.88 26.60 16.88
CA ALA A 341 -14.43 27.93 16.65
C ALA A 341 -15.88 28.10 17.15
N LYS A 342 -16.63 27.01 17.40
CA LYS A 342 -17.94 27.06 18.08
C LYS A 342 -17.84 27.40 19.57
N LEU A 343 -16.66 27.31 20.18
CA LEU A 343 -16.46 27.66 21.59
C LEU A 343 -16.45 29.18 21.80
N PRO A 344 -16.91 29.66 22.98
CA PRO A 344 -16.86 31.08 23.31
C PRO A 344 -15.44 31.61 23.22
N GLU A 345 -15.26 32.72 22.50
CA GLU A 345 -13.96 33.38 22.30
C GLU A 345 -12.90 32.57 21.53
N ALA A 346 -13.27 31.54 20.78
CA ALA A 346 -12.35 30.73 19.97
C ALA A 346 -12.40 31.02 18.47
N GLU A 347 -12.86 32.20 18.07
CA GLU A 347 -13.02 32.57 16.66
C GLU A 347 -11.68 32.62 15.89
N PHE A 348 -11.71 32.35 14.59
CA PHE A 348 -10.52 32.41 13.73
C PHE A 348 -9.84 33.78 13.68
N VAL A 349 -10.61 34.86 13.85
CA VAL A 349 -10.11 36.25 13.81
C VAL A 349 -9.41 36.62 15.12
N LYS A 350 -9.77 35.97 16.23
CA LYS A 350 -9.17 36.23 17.53
C LYS A 350 -7.82 35.52 17.61
N ASN A 351 -6.76 36.33 17.53
CA ASN A 351 -5.40 35.87 17.70
C ASN A 351 -4.97 36.01 19.16
N TYR A 352 -4.30 34.97 19.65
CA TYR A 352 -3.70 34.96 20.96
C TYR A 352 -2.19 34.94 20.81
N ASN A 353 -1.51 35.69 21.67
CA ASN A 353 -0.07 35.59 21.81
C ASN A 353 0.30 34.19 22.33
N ILE A 354 1.26 33.52 21.69
CA ILE A 354 1.63 32.13 22.04
C ILE A 354 2.15 32.01 23.47
N LEU A 355 2.97 32.95 23.94
CA LEU A 355 3.47 32.95 25.31
C LEU A 355 2.32 33.11 26.31
N GLY A 356 1.38 34.01 26.00
CA GLY A 356 0.15 34.18 26.80
C GLY A 356 -0.71 32.91 26.85
N LEU A 357 -0.84 32.19 25.73
CA LEU A 357 -1.54 30.90 25.68
C LEU A 357 -0.84 29.85 26.54
N LEU A 358 0.47 29.69 26.39
CA LEU A 358 1.26 28.71 27.14
C LEU A 358 1.17 28.97 28.66
N ASN A 359 1.26 30.22 29.09
CA ASN A 359 1.07 30.59 30.49
C ASN A 359 -0.37 30.30 30.97
N THR A 360 -1.38 30.57 30.13
CA THR A 360 -2.78 30.25 30.47
C THR A 360 -3.00 28.74 30.61
N ILE A 361 -2.37 27.93 29.75
CA ILE A 361 -2.40 26.47 29.84
C ILE A 361 -1.72 26.02 31.13
N GLN A 362 -0.56 26.58 31.45
CA GLN A 362 0.19 26.28 32.67
C GLN A 362 -0.61 26.60 33.95
N ASP A 363 -1.26 27.77 34.01
CA ASP A 363 -2.02 28.19 35.19
C ASP A 363 -3.23 27.29 35.44
N LYS A 364 -3.86 26.82 34.35
CA LYS A 364 -5.11 26.05 34.41
C LYS A 364 -4.91 24.53 34.27
N CYS A 365 -3.69 24.05 34.05
CA CYS A 365 -3.45 22.61 33.84
C CYS A 365 -3.86 21.76 35.05
N SER A 366 -3.90 22.35 36.26
CA SER A 366 -4.41 21.70 37.48
C SER A 366 -5.90 21.34 37.44
N GLU A 367 -6.67 21.93 36.52
CA GLU A 367 -8.08 21.57 36.29
C GLU A 367 -8.21 20.25 35.50
N LEU A 368 -7.13 19.76 34.89
CA LEU A 368 -7.11 18.49 34.16
C LEU A 368 -6.67 17.34 35.06
N PRO A 369 -7.23 16.13 34.91
CA PRO A 369 -6.76 14.95 35.63
C PRO A 369 -5.30 14.65 35.30
N GLU A 370 -4.44 14.48 36.32
CA GLU A 370 -3.03 14.17 36.12
C GLU A 370 -2.81 12.88 35.32
N ALA A 371 -3.68 11.87 35.52
CA ALA A 371 -3.64 10.64 34.75
C ALA A 371 -3.83 10.85 33.24
N TRP A 372 -4.58 11.88 32.84
CA TRP A 372 -4.81 12.21 31.44
C TRP A 372 -3.55 12.82 30.80
N SER A 373 -2.91 13.79 31.45
CA SER A 373 -1.71 14.44 30.90
C SER A 373 -0.49 13.52 30.86
N GLN A 374 -0.38 12.62 31.83
CA GLN A 374 0.68 11.60 31.88
C GLN A 374 0.49 10.48 30.84
N ALA A 375 -0.73 10.27 30.32
CA ALA A 375 -0.98 9.30 29.25
C ALA A 375 -0.50 9.78 27.88
N LEU A 376 -0.23 11.09 27.72
CA LEU A 376 0.26 11.66 26.46
C LEU A 376 1.71 11.25 26.20
N SER A 377 2.07 11.02 24.93
CA SER A 377 3.45 10.68 24.57
C SER A 377 4.40 11.84 24.90
N SER A 378 5.36 11.61 25.79
CA SER A 378 6.26 12.68 26.23
C SER A 378 7.07 13.27 25.07
N PRO A 379 7.29 14.60 25.07
CA PRO A 379 8.12 15.27 24.08
C PRO A 379 9.59 14.86 24.23
N PRO A 380 10.40 15.01 23.18
CA PRO A 380 11.83 14.77 23.27
C PRO A 380 12.49 15.79 24.21
N LYS A 381 13.52 15.36 24.95
CA LYS A 381 14.25 16.22 25.89
C LYS A 381 15.17 17.24 25.21
N GLU A 382 15.64 16.90 24.01
CA GLU A 382 16.65 17.62 23.26
C GLU A 382 16.23 17.79 21.80
N GLY A 383 16.75 18.84 21.17
CA GLY A 383 16.49 19.21 19.78
C GLY A 383 15.28 20.11 19.59
N ARG A 384 15.00 20.40 18.31
CA ARG A 384 13.87 21.23 17.86
C ARG A 384 12.53 20.58 18.22
N LEU A 385 11.66 21.34 18.88
CA LEU A 385 10.32 20.92 19.30
C LEU A 385 9.23 21.35 18.32
N SER A 386 8.18 20.53 18.21
CA SER A 386 6.95 20.92 17.51
C SER A 386 6.01 21.74 18.43
N ILE A 387 4.97 22.36 17.86
CA ILE A 387 3.94 23.08 18.63
C ILE A 387 3.28 22.13 19.64
N ARG A 388 2.97 20.91 19.21
CA ARG A 388 2.43 19.85 20.06
C ARG A 388 3.37 19.53 21.21
N ASP A 389 4.67 19.42 20.96
CA ASP A 389 5.64 19.04 22.00
C ASP A 389 5.74 20.09 23.11
N MET A 390 5.70 21.38 22.75
CA MET A 390 5.63 22.45 23.76
C MET A 390 4.38 22.36 24.62
N VAL A 391 3.21 22.16 23.99
CA VAL A 391 1.94 22.08 24.72
C VAL A 391 1.92 20.87 25.65
N VAL A 392 2.38 19.70 25.17
CA VAL A 392 2.46 18.49 25.99
C VAL A 392 3.49 18.64 27.12
N ALA A 393 4.63 19.28 26.87
CA ALA A 393 5.62 19.54 27.93
C ALA A 393 5.01 20.32 29.10
N ILE A 394 4.24 21.37 28.81
CA ILE A 394 3.56 22.19 29.84
C ILE A 394 2.49 21.38 30.57
N LEU A 395 1.68 20.59 29.84
CA LEU A 395 0.67 19.72 30.43
C LEU A 395 1.30 18.64 31.35
N GLN A 396 2.54 18.25 31.08
CA GLN A 396 3.33 17.31 31.89
C GLN A 396 4.17 17.99 32.99
N GLY A 397 4.05 19.31 33.16
CA GLY A 397 4.62 20.05 34.29
C GLY A 397 5.92 20.82 34.00
N GLU A 398 6.37 20.92 32.75
CA GLU A 398 7.47 21.84 32.40
C GLU A 398 7.04 23.29 32.66
N LYS A 399 7.91 24.04 33.35
CA LYS A 399 7.59 25.40 33.80
C LYS A 399 8.24 26.50 32.98
N ASP A 400 9.32 26.19 32.29
CA ASP A 400 10.07 27.16 31.51
C ASP A 400 9.48 27.34 30.11
N THR A 401 8.47 28.20 30.00
CA THR A 401 7.79 28.50 28.72
C THR A 401 8.71 29.21 27.72
N GLN A 402 9.70 29.98 28.18
CA GLN A 402 10.66 30.65 27.30
C GLN A 402 11.63 29.66 26.66
N LYS A 403 12.14 28.69 27.44
CA LYS A 403 12.97 27.61 26.92
C LYS A 403 12.23 26.80 25.84
N LEU A 404 10.95 26.48 26.08
CA LEU A 404 10.14 25.75 25.10
C LEU A 404 9.96 26.52 23.79
N LEU A 405 9.69 27.83 23.87
CA LEU A 405 9.58 28.69 22.67
C LEU A 405 10.89 28.76 21.89
N HIS A 406 12.01 28.93 22.59
CA HIS A 406 13.34 28.90 21.97
C HIS A 406 13.60 27.55 21.28
N GLN A 407 13.25 26.45 21.94
CA GLN A 407 13.39 25.10 21.38
C GLN A 407 12.46 24.85 20.20
N ALA A 408 11.34 25.54 20.03
CA ALA A 408 10.45 25.44 18.87
C ALA A 408 10.75 26.45 17.74
N ASN A 409 11.77 27.30 17.90
CA ASN A 409 12.03 28.45 17.04
C ASN A 409 10.80 29.38 16.89
N MET A 410 10.12 29.68 17.99
CA MET A 410 8.96 30.58 17.99
C MET A 410 9.27 31.87 18.74
N GLU A 411 9.05 32.99 18.06
CA GLU A 411 9.16 34.30 18.70
C GLU A 411 8.06 34.47 19.76
N PRO A 412 8.35 35.08 20.93
CA PRO A 412 7.34 35.32 21.96
C PRO A 412 6.16 36.17 21.48
N GLY A 413 6.35 37.00 20.44
CA GLY A 413 5.31 37.82 19.83
C GLY A 413 4.38 37.07 18.85
N PHE A 414 4.72 35.83 18.51
CA PHE A 414 3.94 35.04 17.55
C PHE A 414 2.49 34.89 18.01
N SER A 415 1.57 35.05 17.07
CA SER A 415 0.15 35.09 17.35
C SER A 415 -0.58 34.02 16.55
N ILE A 416 -1.42 33.25 17.23
CA ILE A 416 -2.17 32.14 16.64
C ILE A 416 -3.60 32.11 17.21
N SER A 417 -4.58 31.75 16.38
CA SER A 417 -5.94 31.50 16.85
C SER A 417 -6.09 30.09 17.41
N LEU A 418 -7.00 29.90 18.37
CA LEU A 418 -7.23 28.58 18.98
C LEU A 418 -7.59 27.48 17.96
N PRO A 419 -8.42 27.73 16.91
CA PRO A 419 -8.67 26.74 15.88
C PRO A 419 -7.40 26.30 15.15
N ARG A 420 -6.47 27.22 14.86
CA ARG A 420 -5.19 26.90 14.19
C ARG A 420 -4.24 26.15 15.10
N LEU A 421 -4.18 26.53 16.37
CA LEU A 421 -3.42 25.79 17.38
C LEU A 421 -3.91 24.34 17.48
N ALA A 422 -5.23 24.13 17.54
CA ALA A 422 -5.84 22.81 17.60
C ALA A 422 -5.50 21.97 16.34
N GLN A 423 -5.51 22.56 15.14
CA GLN A 423 -5.08 21.87 13.92
C GLN A 423 -3.63 21.39 14.02
N ALA A 424 -2.72 22.27 14.47
CA ALA A 424 -1.31 21.95 14.59
C ALA A 424 -1.08 20.81 15.60
N ILE A 425 -1.71 20.90 16.79
CA ILE A 425 -1.64 19.86 17.81
C ILE A 425 -2.17 18.53 17.25
N TYR A 426 -3.32 18.54 16.57
CA TYR A 426 -3.95 17.35 16.03
C TYR A 426 -3.08 16.63 15.00
N ARG A 427 -2.54 17.37 14.02
CA ARG A 427 -1.66 16.80 12.99
C ARG A 427 -0.38 16.25 13.59
N GLN A 428 0.28 17.03 14.45
CA GLN A 428 1.57 16.66 15.04
C GLN A 428 1.42 15.49 16.03
N GLU A 429 0.34 15.44 16.81
CA GLU A 429 0.02 14.27 17.65
C GLU A 429 -0.23 13.02 16.79
N GLN A 430 -0.96 13.15 15.68
CA GLN A 430 -1.15 12.04 14.75
C GLN A 430 0.18 11.56 14.16
N ALA A 431 1.10 12.47 13.83
CA ALA A 431 2.45 12.13 13.38
C ALA A 431 3.24 11.35 14.45
N VAL A 432 3.20 11.79 15.72
CA VAL A 432 3.86 11.10 16.84
C VAL A 432 3.28 9.70 17.05
N ARG A 433 1.95 9.55 17.05
CA ARG A 433 1.29 8.24 17.19
C ARG A 433 1.68 7.30 16.05
N LEU A 434 1.62 7.75 14.80
CA LEU A 434 1.96 6.94 13.63
C LEU A 434 3.44 6.56 13.58
N ALA A 435 4.33 7.45 14.01
CA ALA A 435 5.77 7.17 14.09
C ALA A 435 6.14 6.26 15.27
N GLY A 436 5.32 6.23 16.34
CA GLY A 436 5.52 5.41 17.52
C GLY A 436 4.97 3.98 17.42
N VAL A 437 4.08 3.69 16.46
CA VAL A 437 3.65 2.31 16.17
C VAL A 437 4.84 1.54 15.61
N LYS A 438 5.30 0.49 16.31
CA LYS A 438 6.23 -0.48 15.73
C LYS A 438 5.55 -1.11 14.52
N GLN A 439 6.01 -0.77 13.31
CA GLN A 439 5.53 -1.35 12.05
C GLN A 439 6.02 -2.79 11.89
#